data_AF-A0A510L0E6-F1
#
_entry.id   AF-A0A510L0E6-F1
#
_cell.length_a   1.000
_cell.length_b   1.000
_cell.length_c   1.000
_cell.angle_alpha   90.00
_cell.angle_beta   90.00
_cell.angle_gamma   90.00
#
_symmetry.space_group_name_H-M   'P 1'
#
loop_
_entity.id
_entity.type
_entity.pdbx_description
1 polymer ?
#
loop_
_entity_poly.entity_id
_entity_poly.type
_entity_poly.pdbx_seq_one_letter_code
_entity_poly.pdbx_strand_id
1 'polypeptide(L)'
;MSGGIPTDGEVKPTKQELYQAVHNELVASALVTKVGHEINPDFKIGCMILSMPAYPMTSHPLDILAAREFERENYLFADVHVRGKYPAYAKRYFKENNINIEFAEGDEKLLAENPVDFVSFSYYVSVAAAHNPQDYQGGKGNLLGGLKNPYLESSEWGWQVDPVGLRIVLNDFYDRYQIPLFIVENGLGAKDVLVDGPNGPTVEDDYRIDYLRRHLEQVREAIEDGVEVLGYTSWGCIDLVSASTAQMSKRYGYIYVDRNDDGTGSLNRYRKKSFDWYKKVIASNGEDLD
;
A
#
# COMPACT_ATOMS: atom_id res chain seq x y z
N MET A 1 -10.90 -3.32 2.93
CA MET A 1 -11.93 -3.26 4.00
C MET A 1 -13.14 -2.57 3.41
N SER A 2 -14.35 -2.96 3.81
CA SER A 2 -15.62 -2.49 3.22
C SER A 2 -16.12 -1.15 3.79
N GLY A 3 -15.25 -0.30 4.35
CA GLY A 3 -15.64 1.02 4.85
C GLY A 3 -16.69 1.01 5.96
N GLY A 4 -16.76 -0.05 6.77
CA GLY A 4 -17.82 -0.24 7.78
C GLY A 4 -19.12 -0.84 7.24
N ILE A 5 -19.19 -1.21 5.95
CA ILE A 5 -20.29 -1.97 5.36
C ILE A 5 -20.12 -3.45 5.76
N PRO A 6 -21.09 -4.10 6.41
CA PRO A 6 -21.02 -5.52 6.73
C PRO A 6 -20.85 -6.38 5.46
N THR A 7 -19.89 -7.31 5.47
CA THR A 7 -19.62 -8.22 4.33
C THR A 7 -19.73 -9.70 4.68
N ASP A 8 -19.98 -10.00 5.93
CA ASP A 8 -20.10 -11.33 6.54
C ASP A 8 -21.55 -11.85 6.63
N GLY A 9 -22.52 -11.06 6.15
CA GLY A 9 -23.93 -11.45 6.04
C GLY A 9 -24.27 -12.28 4.79
N GLU A 10 -25.50 -12.82 4.76
CA GLU A 10 -26.03 -13.58 3.60
C GLU A 10 -26.14 -12.72 2.33
N VAL A 11 -26.37 -11.42 2.50
CA VAL A 11 -26.41 -10.44 1.41
C VAL A 11 -25.09 -9.68 1.38
N LYS A 12 -24.32 -9.86 0.31
CA LYS A 12 -23.09 -9.11 0.06
C LYS A 12 -23.41 -7.83 -0.69
N PRO A 13 -22.71 -6.72 -0.40
CA PRO A 13 -22.89 -5.49 -1.15
C PRO A 13 -22.54 -5.70 -2.62
N THR A 14 -23.37 -5.15 -3.50
CA THR A 14 -23.18 -5.11 -4.94
C THR A 14 -22.03 -4.16 -5.31
N LYS A 15 -21.49 -4.29 -6.53
CA LYS A 15 -20.52 -3.31 -7.04
C LYS A 15 -21.09 -1.89 -7.05
N GLN A 16 -22.37 -1.73 -7.38
CA GLN A 16 -23.05 -0.45 -7.31
C GLN A 16 -22.95 0.18 -5.91
N GLU A 17 -23.34 -0.55 -4.87
CA GLU A 17 -23.31 -0.06 -3.48
C GLU A 17 -21.88 0.26 -3.02
N LEU A 18 -20.91 -0.59 -3.36
CA LEU A 18 -19.51 -0.37 -3.01
C LEU A 18 -18.96 0.89 -3.68
N TYR A 19 -19.22 1.07 -4.98
CA TYR A 19 -18.73 2.24 -5.71
C TYR A 19 -19.46 3.54 -5.31
N GLN A 20 -20.74 3.46 -4.92
CA GLN A 20 -21.44 4.60 -4.33
C GLN A 20 -20.87 4.97 -2.96
N ALA A 21 -20.53 3.99 -2.12
CA ALA A 21 -19.86 4.24 -0.85
C ALA A 21 -18.49 4.92 -1.06
N VAL A 22 -17.69 4.42 -2.01
CA VAL A 22 -16.42 5.06 -2.37
C VAL A 22 -16.62 6.47 -2.92
N HIS A 23 -17.66 6.72 -3.71
CA HIS A 23 -17.99 8.08 -4.14
C HIS A 23 -18.20 9.02 -2.95
N ASN A 24 -18.98 8.59 -1.96
CA ASN A 24 -19.23 9.37 -0.75
C ASN A 24 -17.92 9.62 0.04
N GLU A 25 -17.01 8.64 0.11
CA GLU A 25 -15.69 8.81 0.73
C GLU A 25 -14.82 9.81 -0.02
N LEU A 26 -14.85 9.80 -1.36
CA LEU A 26 -14.12 10.75 -2.20
C LEU A 26 -14.64 12.19 -2.05
N VAL A 27 -15.97 12.37 -2.02
CA VAL A 27 -16.61 13.66 -1.76
C VAL A 27 -16.29 14.15 -0.35
N ALA A 28 -16.35 13.27 0.66
CA ALA A 28 -15.95 13.60 2.02
C ALA A 28 -14.47 13.98 2.13
N SER A 29 -13.58 13.29 1.40
CA SER A 29 -12.16 13.62 1.33
C SER A 29 -11.96 15.03 0.78
N ALA A 30 -12.60 15.37 -0.35
CA ALA A 30 -12.51 16.71 -0.93
C ALA A 30 -13.08 17.80 0.00
N LEU A 31 -14.17 17.50 0.72
CA LEU A 31 -14.73 18.40 1.72
C LEU A 31 -13.76 18.65 2.88
N VAL A 32 -13.10 17.60 3.38
CA VAL A 32 -12.13 17.71 4.48
C VAL A 32 -10.88 18.46 4.02
N THR A 33 -10.43 18.25 2.78
CA THR A 33 -9.34 19.06 2.19
C THR A 33 -9.70 20.55 2.20
N LYS A 34 -10.89 20.89 1.68
CA LYS A 34 -11.39 22.27 1.70
C LYS A 34 -11.36 22.89 3.09
N VAL A 35 -12.00 22.22 4.05
CA VAL A 35 -12.11 22.70 5.44
C VAL A 35 -10.72 22.80 6.09
N GLY A 36 -9.82 21.86 5.79
CA GLY A 36 -8.46 21.87 6.30
C GLY A 36 -7.68 23.12 5.85
N HIS A 37 -7.74 23.47 4.56
CA HIS A 37 -7.09 24.68 4.05
C HIS A 37 -7.77 25.98 4.50
N GLU A 38 -9.09 25.97 4.77
CA GLU A 38 -9.79 27.11 5.41
C GLU A 38 -9.34 27.32 6.86
N ILE A 39 -9.06 26.25 7.60
CA ILE A 39 -8.55 26.31 8.97
C ILE A 39 -7.09 26.78 8.99
N ASN A 40 -6.25 26.18 8.14
CA ASN A 40 -4.85 26.54 8.02
C ASN A 40 -4.37 26.31 6.57
N PRO A 41 -4.04 27.36 5.81
CA PRO A 41 -3.58 27.23 4.43
C PRO A 41 -2.21 26.53 4.30
N ASP A 42 -1.46 26.36 5.38
CA ASP A 42 -0.16 25.67 5.38
C ASP A 42 -0.29 24.14 5.53
N PHE A 43 -1.49 23.61 5.80
CA PHE A 43 -1.67 22.17 5.89
C PHE A 43 -1.39 21.46 4.56
N LYS A 44 -0.76 20.29 4.65
CA LYS A 44 -0.60 19.34 3.56
C LYS A 44 -1.52 18.15 3.82
N ILE A 45 -2.50 17.95 2.95
CA ILE A 45 -3.56 16.96 3.08
C ILE A 45 -3.45 15.99 1.90
N GLY A 46 -3.09 14.74 2.20
CA GLY A 46 -2.89 13.70 1.20
C GLY A 46 -4.04 12.70 1.15
N CYS A 47 -4.12 11.92 0.06
CA CYS A 47 -4.87 10.66 0.05
C CYS A 47 -3.97 9.51 0.52
N MET A 48 -4.57 8.36 0.83
CA MET A 48 -3.86 7.10 1.07
C MET A 48 -4.45 6.02 0.16
N ILE A 49 -3.60 5.43 -0.67
CA ILE A 49 -3.99 4.36 -1.59
C ILE A 49 -3.13 3.12 -1.38
N LEU A 50 -3.64 1.95 -1.75
CA LEU A 50 -2.80 0.77 -1.92
C LEU A 50 -1.95 0.96 -3.18
N SER A 51 -0.67 0.58 -3.14
CA SER A 51 0.18 0.45 -4.32
C SER A 51 0.40 -1.03 -4.65
N MET A 52 0.12 -1.40 -5.90
CA MET A 52 0.29 -2.76 -6.40
C MET A 52 0.57 -2.71 -7.90
N PRO A 53 1.83 -2.44 -8.31
CA PRO A 53 2.20 -2.39 -9.73
C PRO A 53 1.98 -3.76 -10.37
N ALA A 54 1.53 -3.76 -11.63
CA ALA A 54 1.21 -5.00 -12.35
C ALA A 54 2.13 -5.22 -13.54
N TYR A 55 2.78 -6.38 -13.57
CA TYR A 55 3.63 -6.79 -14.68
C TYR A 55 2.87 -7.74 -15.60
N PRO A 56 2.98 -7.57 -16.93
CA PRO A 56 2.43 -8.55 -17.84
C PRO A 56 3.26 -9.85 -17.79
N MET A 57 2.60 -11.01 -17.75
CA MET A 57 3.28 -12.31 -17.72
C MET A 57 4.15 -12.55 -18.96
N THR A 58 3.74 -12.02 -20.11
CA THR A 58 4.48 -12.11 -21.37
C THR A 58 4.41 -10.79 -22.13
N SER A 59 5.22 -10.65 -23.18
CA SER A 59 5.12 -9.51 -24.11
C SER A 59 3.91 -9.59 -25.05
N HIS A 60 2.99 -10.55 -24.86
CA HIS A 60 1.79 -10.65 -25.67
C HIS A 60 0.90 -9.41 -25.44
N PRO A 61 0.41 -8.73 -26.49
CA PRO A 61 -0.32 -7.47 -26.32
C PRO A 61 -1.55 -7.55 -25.41
N LEU A 62 -2.21 -8.71 -25.35
CA LEU A 62 -3.34 -8.91 -24.43
C LEU A 62 -2.92 -9.01 -22.96
N ASP A 63 -1.71 -9.52 -22.67
CA ASP A 63 -1.18 -9.51 -21.30
C ASP A 63 -0.76 -8.08 -20.90
N ILE A 64 -0.21 -7.29 -21.83
CA ILE A 64 0.04 -5.86 -21.63
C ILE A 64 -1.26 -5.12 -21.30
N LEU A 65 -2.34 -5.41 -22.05
CA LEU A 65 -3.64 -4.80 -21.80
C LEU A 65 -4.22 -5.26 -20.45
N ALA A 66 -4.11 -6.54 -20.10
CA ALA A 66 -4.59 -7.08 -18.83
C ALA A 66 -3.90 -6.44 -17.63
N ALA A 67 -2.57 -6.27 -17.67
CA ALA A 67 -1.82 -5.55 -16.64
C ALA A 67 -2.31 -4.11 -16.49
N ARG A 68 -2.50 -3.40 -17.61
CA ARG A 68 -3.00 -2.02 -17.60
C ARG A 68 -4.43 -1.90 -17.07
N GLU A 69 -5.29 -2.87 -17.37
CA GLU A 69 -6.66 -2.90 -16.85
C GLU A 69 -6.67 -3.16 -15.34
N PHE A 70 -5.82 -4.07 -14.86
CA PHE A 70 -5.64 -4.32 -13.44
C PHE A 70 -5.19 -3.06 -12.68
N GLU A 71 -4.18 -2.35 -13.17
CA GLU A 71 -3.71 -1.12 -12.50
C GLU A 71 -4.75 0.00 -12.53
N ARG A 72 -5.56 0.07 -13.60
CA ARG A 72 -6.64 1.07 -13.71
C ARG A 72 -7.70 0.92 -12.63
N GLU A 73 -7.90 -0.28 -12.09
CA GLU A 73 -8.79 -0.49 -10.94
C GLU A 73 -8.28 0.28 -9.71
N ASN A 74 -6.96 0.33 -9.52
CA ASN A 74 -6.34 1.07 -8.44
C ASN A 74 -6.20 2.58 -8.75
N TYR A 75 -5.77 2.93 -9.97
CA TYR A 75 -5.63 4.32 -10.41
C TYR A 75 -6.96 5.07 -10.43
N LEU A 76 -8.11 4.40 -10.50
CA LEU A 76 -9.41 5.07 -10.56
C LEU A 76 -9.60 6.01 -9.37
N PHE A 77 -9.28 5.55 -8.16
CA PHE A 77 -9.48 6.31 -6.93
C PHE A 77 -8.43 7.41 -6.77
N ALA A 78 -7.16 7.09 -7.06
CA ALA A 78 -6.07 8.06 -7.07
C ALA A 78 -6.32 9.19 -8.09
N ASP A 79 -6.84 8.87 -9.28
CA ASP A 79 -7.20 9.86 -10.29
C ASP A 79 -8.27 10.83 -9.78
N VAL A 80 -9.26 10.38 -9.02
CA VAL A 80 -10.26 11.29 -8.43
C VAL A 80 -9.63 12.16 -7.34
N HIS A 81 -8.83 11.59 -6.44
CA HIS A 81 -8.16 12.36 -5.39
C HIS A 81 -7.25 13.45 -5.93
N VAL A 82 -6.46 13.15 -6.98
CA VAL A 82 -5.42 14.06 -7.47
C VAL A 82 -5.93 14.99 -8.56
N ARG A 83 -6.80 14.50 -9.45
CA ARG A 83 -7.28 15.27 -10.62
C ARG A 83 -8.67 15.86 -10.41
N GLY A 84 -9.32 15.54 -9.29
CA GLY A 84 -10.65 16.05 -8.93
C GLY A 84 -11.77 15.56 -9.85
N LYS A 85 -11.56 14.49 -10.62
CA LYS A 85 -12.55 13.97 -11.56
C LYS A 85 -12.37 12.48 -11.85
N TYR A 86 -13.47 11.81 -12.17
CA TYR A 86 -13.42 10.43 -12.62
C TYR A 86 -12.68 10.33 -13.96
N PRO A 87 -11.75 9.36 -14.11
CA PRO A 87 -11.01 9.21 -15.34
C PRO A 87 -11.87 8.66 -16.48
N ALA A 88 -11.51 8.99 -17.73
CA ALA A 88 -12.32 8.66 -18.91
C ALA A 88 -12.63 7.16 -19.06
N TYR A 89 -11.70 6.27 -18.64
CA TYR A 89 -11.90 4.83 -18.70
C TYR A 89 -12.96 4.33 -17.70
N ALA A 90 -13.23 5.06 -16.61
CA ALA A 90 -14.23 4.70 -15.61
C ALA A 90 -15.62 4.58 -16.24
N LYS A 91 -15.95 5.42 -17.23
CA LYS A 91 -17.24 5.34 -17.95
C LYS A 91 -17.48 3.96 -18.57
N ARG A 92 -16.46 3.38 -19.21
CA ARG A 92 -16.56 2.06 -19.82
C ARG A 92 -16.65 0.98 -18.75
N TYR A 93 -15.77 1.05 -17.74
CA TYR A 93 -15.77 0.10 -16.62
C TYR A 93 -17.13 0.09 -15.90
N PHE A 94 -17.69 1.25 -15.58
CA PHE A 94 -18.99 1.39 -14.94
C PHE A 94 -20.12 0.80 -15.78
N LYS A 95 -20.15 1.09 -17.09
CA LYS A 95 -21.13 0.49 -18.00
C LYS A 95 -21.04 -1.03 -18.02
N GLU A 96 -19.84 -1.60 -18.12
CA GLU A 96 -19.62 -3.05 -18.18
C GLU A 96 -19.92 -3.76 -16.85
N ASN A 97 -19.88 -3.02 -15.73
CA ASN A 97 -20.12 -3.55 -14.39
C ASN A 97 -21.46 -3.13 -13.78
N ASN A 98 -22.37 -2.51 -14.56
CA ASN A 98 -23.66 -1.99 -14.10
C ASN A 98 -23.55 -1.05 -12.89
N ILE A 99 -22.58 -0.14 -12.94
CA ILE A 99 -22.37 0.91 -11.94
C ILE A 99 -22.89 2.24 -12.51
N ASN A 100 -23.70 2.94 -11.74
CA ASN A 100 -24.19 4.29 -12.00
C ASN A 100 -24.07 5.11 -10.72
N ILE A 101 -23.07 5.97 -10.64
CA ILE A 101 -22.84 6.80 -9.45
C ILE A 101 -23.88 7.91 -9.40
N GLU A 102 -24.58 8.02 -8.28
CA GLU A 102 -25.44 9.15 -7.97
C GLU A 102 -24.57 10.28 -7.40
N PHE A 103 -24.47 11.37 -8.17
CA PHE A 103 -23.86 12.62 -7.72
C PHE A 103 -24.94 13.52 -7.12
N ALA A 104 -24.69 14.04 -5.93
CA ALA A 104 -25.46 15.14 -5.37
C ALA A 104 -25.09 16.47 -6.04
N GLU A 105 -25.94 17.48 -5.86
CA GLU A 105 -25.67 18.82 -6.34
C GLU A 105 -24.39 19.37 -5.67
N GLY A 106 -23.39 19.69 -6.49
CA GLY A 106 -22.12 20.25 -6.04
C GLY A 106 -20.96 19.26 -5.91
N ASP A 107 -21.21 17.95 -5.95
CA ASP A 107 -20.15 16.94 -5.78
C ASP A 107 -19.04 17.06 -6.83
N GLU A 108 -19.40 17.21 -8.11
CA GLU A 108 -18.43 17.38 -9.20
C GLU A 108 -17.54 18.61 -8.99
N LYS A 109 -18.14 19.72 -8.55
CA LYS A 109 -17.41 20.96 -8.26
C LYS A 109 -16.49 20.78 -7.05
N LEU A 110 -16.98 20.14 -5.98
CA LEU A 110 -16.22 19.93 -4.76
C LEU A 110 -14.98 19.07 -5.01
N LEU A 111 -15.13 17.98 -5.76
CA LEU A 111 -14.01 17.13 -6.18
C LEU A 111 -13.00 17.92 -7.03
N ALA A 112 -13.47 18.70 -8.00
CA ALA A 112 -12.60 19.43 -8.92
C ALA A 112 -11.79 20.56 -8.25
N GLU A 113 -12.37 21.23 -7.26
CA GLU A 113 -11.76 22.38 -6.59
C GLU A 113 -10.83 22.00 -5.42
N ASN A 114 -10.90 20.77 -4.91
CA ASN A 114 -10.18 20.36 -3.68
C ASN A 114 -9.40 19.04 -3.86
N PRO A 115 -8.47 18.95 -4.83
CA PRO A 115 -7.55 17.83 -4.94
C PRO A 115 -6.56 17.78 -3.76
N VAL A 116 -5.96 16.61 -3.55
CA VAL A 116 -4.97 16.40 -2.49
C VAL A 116 -3.61 17.05 -2.80
N ASP A 117 -2.87 17.39 -1.75
CA ASP A 117 -1.53 18.01 -1.82
C ASP A 117 -0.41 17.00 -2.12
N PHE A 118 -0.59 15.73 -1.76
CA PHE A 118 0.35 14.64 -1.98
C PHE A 118 -0.39 13.29 -2.05
N VAL A 119 0.25 12.28 -2.65
CA VAL A 119 -0.25 10.90 -2.63
C VAL A 119 0.55 10.11 -1.62
N SER A 120 -0.11 9.58 -0.59
CA SER A 120 0.51 8.54 0.23
C SER A 120 0.06 7.15 -0.18
N PHE A 121 0.90 6.16 0.06
CA PHE A 121 0.55 4.78 -0.29
C PHE A 121 1.19 3.73 0.60
N SER A 122 0.55 2.56 0.62
CA SER A 122 1.12 1.32 1.14
C SER A 122 1.73 0.49 0.02
N TYR A 123 2.91 -0.09 0.23
CA TYR A 123 3.55 -0.99 -0.72
C TYR A 123 4.05 -2.24 -0.02
N TYR A 124 3.82 -3.39 -0.63
CA TYR A 124 4.37 -4.66 -0.15
C TYR A 124 4.79 -5.60 -1.27
N VAL A 125 4.06 -5.58 -2.38
CA VAL A 125 4.17 -6.62 -3.41
C VAL A 125 3.70 -6.09 -4.75
N SER A 126 4.34 -6.54 -5.83
CA SER A 126 3.84 -6.43 -7.20
C SER A 126 3.01 -7.66 -7.58
N VAL A 127 2.25 -7.56 -8.65
CA VAL A 127 1.51 -8.72 -9.20
C VAL A 127 1.90 -8.98 -10.64
N ALA A 128 1.74 -10.22 -11.10
CA ALA A 128 1.75 -10.50 -12.53
C ALA A 128 0.31 -10.66 -13.06
N ALA A 129 0.06 -10.22 -14.29
CA ALA A 129 -1.24 -10.26 -14.94
C ALA A 129 -1.12 -10.91 -16.32
N ALA A 130 -2.16 -11.65 -16.73
CA ALA A 130 -2.28 -12.24 -18.05
C ALA A 130 -3.73 -12.18 -18.52
N HIS A 131 -3.95 -12.16 -19.83
CA HIS A 131 -5.28 -12.21 -20.42
C HIS A 131 -6.00 -13.52 -20.10
N ASN A 132 -5.27 -14.64 -20.12
CA ASN A 132 -5.76 -15.96 -19.76
C ASN A 132 -5.07 -16.45 -18.47
N PRO A 133 -5.45 -15.93 -17.29
CA PRO A 133 -4.78 -16.31 -16.04
C PRO A 133 -4.96 -17.79 -15.68
N GLN A 134 -5.97 -18.45 -16.25
CA GLN A 134 -6.26 -19.87 -16.03
C GLN A 134 -5.20 -20.80 -16.65
N ASP A 135 -4.44 -20.31 -17.64
CA ASP A 135 -3.38 -21.07 -18.31
C ASP A 135 -2.14 -21.22 -17.41
N TYR A 136 -2.08 -20.48 -16.30
CA TYR A 136 -0.98 -20.50 -15.36
C TYR A 136 -1.36 -21.31 -14.11
N GLN A 137 -0.58 -22.36 -13.79
CA GLN A 137 -0.78 -23.13 -12.56
C GLN A 137 -0.55 -22.24 -11.32
N GLY A 138 -1.55 -22.17 -10.43
CA GLY A 138 -1.40 -21.54 -9.11
C GLY A 138 -1.83 -20.07 -9.01
N GLY A 139 -2.67 -19.56 -9.93
CA GLY A 139 -3.14 -18.17 -10.02
C GLY A 139 -4.05 -17.62 -8.91
N LYS A 140 -3.92 -18.10 -7.67
CA LYS A 140 -4.26 -17.30 -6.48
C LYS A 140 -2.94 -16.81 -5.87
N GLY A 141 -2.18 -16.05 -6.65
CA GLY A 141 -1.01 -15.32 -6.17
C GLY A 141 -1.49 -14.04 -5.51
N ASN A 142 -1.09 -13.81 -4.26
CA ASN A 142 -1.37 -12.63 -3.45
C ASN A 142 -2.82 -12.49 -2.94
N LEU A 143 -2.95 -11.83 -1.77
CA LEU A 143 -4.20 -11.66 -1.03
C LEU A 143 -5.30 -10.93 -1.83
N LEU A 144 -4.92 -10.26 -2.92
CA LEU A 144 -5.76 -9.37 -3.72
C LEU A 144 -5.97 -9.87 -5.16
N GLY A 145 -5.52 -11.08 -5.49
CA GLY A 145 -5.53 -11.61 -6.85
C GLY A 145 -4.25 -11.29 -7.63
N GLY A 146 -4.14 -11.88 -8.82
CA GLY A 146 -2.94 -11.85 -9.64
C GLY A 146 -2.23 -13.22 -9.74
N LEU A 147 -1.30 -13.30 -10.68
CA LEU A 147 -0.42 -14.45 -10.89
C LEU A 147 0.88 -14.26 -10.14
N LYS A 148 1.53 -15.38 -9.79
CA LYS A 148 2.88 -15.36 -9.23
C LYS A 148 3.89 -14.99 -10.32
N ASN A 149 4.77 -14.05 -10.01
CA ASN A 149 5.91 -13.73 -10.85
C ASN A 149 7.02 -14.77 -10.63
N PRO A 150 7.48 -15.52 -11.65
CA PRO A 150 8.49 -16.58 -11.49
C PRO A 150 9.88 -16.06 -11.11
N TYR A 151 10.13 -14.75 -11.20
CA TYR A 151 11.44 -14.14 -10.91
C TYR A 151 11.56 -13.61 -9.48
N LEU A 152 10.47 -13.63 -8.69
CA LEU A 152 10.46 -13.07 -7.34
C LEU A 152 10.48 -14.16 -6.27
N GLU A 153 11.34 -13.96 -5.28
CA GLU A 153 11.35 -14.75 -4.04
C GLU A 153 10.07 -14.49 -3.23
N SER A 154 9.72 -15.43 -2.35
CA SER A 154 8.58 -15.32 -1.45
C SER A 154 9.03 -15.36 0.00
N SER A 155 8.44 -14.50 0.83
CA SER A 155 8.50 -14.61 2.29
C SER A 155 7.88 -15.91 2.79
N GLU A 156 8.10 -16.24 4.07
CA GLU A 156 7.49 -17.40 4.73
C GLU A 156 5.94 -17.37 4.70
N TRP A 157 5.32 -16.19 4.57
CA TRP A 157 3.87 -16.02 4.41
C TRP A 157 3.39 -16.15 2.96
N GLY A 158 4.29 -16.50 2.04
CA GLY A 158 4.00 -16.65 0.61
C GLY A 158 3.80 -15.34 -0.14
N TRP A 159 4.13 -14.20 0.47
CA TRP A 159 4.11 -12.90 -0.20
C TRP A 159 5.40 -12.72 -0.96
N GLN A 160 5.31 -12.38 -2.24
CA GLN A 160 6.50 -12.11 -3.06
C GLN A 160 7.21 -10.84 -2.60
N VAL A 161 8.54 -10.83 -2.68
CA VAL A 161 9.36 -9.69 -2.28
C VAL A 161 9.89 -9.02 -3.54
N ASP A 162 9.48 -7.77 -3.77
CA ASP A 162 9.86 -6.99 -4.95
C ASP A 162 10.27 -5.58 -4.56
N PRO A 163 11.55 -5.34 -4.21
CA PRO A 163 12.02 -3.98 -3.93
C PRO A 163 11.98 -3.09 -5.18
N VAL A 164 12.25 -3.63 -6.38
CA VAL A 164 12.29 -2.84 -7.62
C VAL A 164 10.89 -2.33 -7.98
N GLY A 165 9.85 -3.10 -7.68
CA GLY A 165 8.46 -2.65 -7.84
C GLY A 165 8.12 -1.39 -7.04
N LEU A 166 8.82 -1.10 -5.94
CA LEU A 166 8.67 0.16 -5.21
C LEU A 166 9.20 1.34 -6.02
N ARG A 167 10.36 1.20 -6.68
CA ARG A 167 10.90 2.23 -7.60
C ARG A 167 9.97 2.42 -8.79
N ILE A 168 9.46 1.33 -9.37
CA ILE A 168 8.52 1.38 -10.50
C ILE A 168 7.29 2.19 -10.13
N VAL A 169 6.63 1.87 -9.01
CA VAL A 169 5.38 2.55 -8.67
C VAL A 169 5.57 4.00 -8.20
N LEU A 170 6.72 4.32 -7.60
CA LEU A 170 7.11 5.70 -7.32
C LEU A 170 7.21 6.51 -8.62
N ASN A 171 7.90 5.99 -9.63
CA ASN A 171 7.99 6.61 -10.94
C ASN A 171 6.62 6.69 -11.62
N ASP A 172 5.83 5.61 -11.65
CA ASP A 172 4.50 5.59 -12.28
C ASP A 172 3.55 6.62 -11.68
N PHE A 173 3.50 6.72 -10.34
CA PHE A 173 2.69 7.73 -9.67
C PHE A 173 3.19 9.13 -9.96
N TYR A 174 4.52 9.35 -9.90
CA TYR A 174 5.06 10.68 -10.12
C TYR A 174 4.88 11.14 -11.56
N ASP A 175 5.19 10.31 -12.56
CA ASP A 175 4.95 10.57 -13.99
C ASP A 175 3.48 10.90 -14.27
N ARG A 176 2.57 10.22 -13.57
CA ARG A 176 1.13 10.38 -13.76
C ARG A 176 0.56 11.64 -13.11
N TYR A 177 1.07 12.02 -11.95
CA TYR A 177 0.43 12.99 -11.05
C TYR A 177 1.25 14.26 -10.82
N GLN A 178 2.58 14.18 -10.87
CA GLN A 178 3.51 15.30 -10.68
C GLN A 178 3.26 16.08 -9.38
N ILE A 179 2.94 15.35 -8.30
CA ILE A 179 2.83 15.86 -6.93
C ILE A 179 3.63 14.96 -5.98
N PRO A 180 4.03 15.45 -4.79
CA PRO A 180 4.87 14.70 -3.87
C PRO A 180 4.24 13.36 -3.45
N LEU A 181 5.09 12.37 -3.17
CA LEU A 181 4.69 11.03 -2.75
C LEU A 181 5.14 10.74 -1.32
N PHE A 182 4.35 9.98 -0.57
CA PHE A 182 4.69 9.60 0.81
C PHE A 182 4.47 8.10 1.04
N ILE A 183 5.55 7.36 1.28
CA ILE A 183 5.45 5.93 1.61
C ILE A 183 5.04 5.81 3.08
N VAL A 184 3.76 5.59 3.33
CA VAL A 184 3.20 5.56 4.70
C VAL A 184 3.08 4.15 5.28
N GLU A 185 3.31 3.13 4.47
CA GLU A 185 3.27 1.75 4.90
C GLU A 185 4.14 0.86 4.00
N ASN A 186 5.24 0.34 4.53
CA ASN A 186 6.02 -0.76 3.95
C ASN A 186 6.72 -1.54 5.07
N GLY A 187 6.84 -2.86 4.93
CA GLY A 187 7.52 -3.69 5.92
C GLY A 187 7.38 -5.19 5.68
N LEU A 188 8.06 -5.96 6.52
CA LEU A 188 8.05 -7.43 6.45
C LEU A 188 7.46 -8.01 7.74
N GLY A 189 6.33 -8.70 7.57
CA GLY A 189 5.71 -9.47 8.64
C GLY A 189 6.31 -10.88 8.74
N ALA A 190 6.82 -11.24 9.91
CA ALA A 190 7.44 -12.55 10.18
C ALA A 190 7.05 -13.09 11.57
N LYS A 191 7.35 -14.37 11.86
CA LYS A 191 7.20 -14.97 13.20
C LYS A 191 8.50 -14.76 13.95
N ASP A 192 8.61 -13.60 14.56
CA ASP A 192 9.80 -13.28 15.34
C ASP A 192 9.85 -14.11 16.62
N VAL A 193 11.05 -14.60 16.94
CA VAL A 193 11.33 -15.37 18.16
C VAL A 193 12.19 -14.52 19.08
N LEU A 194 11.71 -14.31 20.31
CA LEU A 194 12.48 -13.65 21.35
C LEU A 194 13.56 -14.60 21.88
N VAL A 195 14.81 -14.16 21.87
CA VAL A 195 15.99 -14.91 22.31
C VAL A 195 16.81 -14.09 23.30
N ASP A 196 17.62 -14.76 24.12
CA ASP A 196 18.59 -14.09 25.00
C ASP A 196 19.81 -13.66 24.17
N GLY A 197 19.86 -12.37 23.82
CA GLY A 197 20.99 -11.77 23.11
C GLY A 197 22.11 -11.31 24.05
N PRO A 198 23.25 -10.84 23.50
CA PRO A 198 24.41 -10.40 24.28
C PRO A 198 24.10 -9.26 25.27
N ASN A 199 23.08 -8.44 24.99
CA ASN A 199 22.68 -7.27 25.78
C ASN A 199 21.28 -7.43 26.41
N GLY A 200 20.78 -8.66 26.53
CA GLY A 200 19.44 -8.98 27.00
C GLY A 200 18.51 -9.49 25.89
N PRO A 201 17.21 -9.67 26.17
CA PRO A 201 16.27 -10.25 25.22
C PRO A 201 16.12 -9.41 23.95
N THR A 202 16.19 -10.07 22.79
CA THR A 202 16.16 -9.45 21.45
C THR A 202 15.52 -10.41 20.44
N VAL A 203 15.34 -9.94 19.21
CA VAL A 203 15.03 -10.75 18.04
C VAL A 203 16.15 -10.54 17.01
N GLU A 204 16.72 -11.65 16.51
CA GLU A 204 17.68 -11.64 15.40
C GLU A 204 16.92 -11.60 14.06
N ASP A 205 16.51 -10.40 13.64
CA ASP A 205 15.67 -10.18 12.46
C ASP A 205 16.43 -9.61 11.25
N ASP A 206 17.56 -10.23 10.91
CA ASP A 206 18.36 -9.86 9.72
C ASP A 206 17.56 -9.90 8.41
N TYR A 207 16.56 -10.79 8.30
CA TYR A 207 15.64 -10.84 7.16
C TYR A 207 14.81 -9.56 7.00
N ARG A 208 14.47 -8.89 8.11
CA ARG A 208 13.72 -7.62 8.10
C ARG A 208 14.65 -6.48 7.71
N ILE A 209 15.88 -6.50 8.22
CA ILE A 209 16.93 -5.56 7.82
C ILE A 209 17.18 -5.65 6.31
N ASP A 210 17.38 -6.86 5.77
CA ASP A 210 17.60 -7.07 4.33
C ASP A 210 16.43 -6.55 3.48
N TYR A 211 15.19 -6.92 3.84
CA TYR A 211 13.99 -6.45 3.16
C TYR A 211 13.94 -4.93 3.12
N LEU A 212 14.07 -4.27 4.27
CA LEU A 212 13.95 -2.81 4.37
C LEU A 212 15.12 -2.10 3.67
N ARG A 213 16.34 -2.61 3.81
CA ARG A 213 17.53 -2.10 3.10
C ARG A 213 17.28 -2.07 1.59
N ARG A 214 16.89 -3.21 1.01
CA ARG A 214 16.64 -3.34 -0.44
C ARG A 214 15.54 -2.41 -0.92
N HIS A 215 14.49 -2.17 -0.12
CA HIS A 215 13.44 -1.22 -0.49
C HIS A 215 13.91 0.23 -0.40
N LEU A 216 14.63 0.60 0.67
CA LEU A 216 15.16 1.97 0.83
C LEU A 216 16.22 2.33 -0.22
N GLU A 217 17.01 1.36 -0.67
CA GLU A 217 17.89 1.53 -1.85
C GLU A 217 17.08 1.93 -3.08
N GLN A 218 15.95 1.25 -3.34
CA GLN A 218 15.08 1.58 -4.48
C GLN A 218 14.33 2.91 -4.30
N VAL A 219 14.08 3.35 -3.06
CA VAL A 219 13.58 4.71 -2.78
C VAL A 219 14.65 5.75 -3.12
N ARG A 220 15.91 5.52 -2.73
CA ARG A 220 17.03 6.42 -3.10
C ARG A 220 17.15 6.54 -4.63
N GLU A 221 17.08 5.42 -5.33
CA GLU A 221 17.11 5.40 -6.79
C GLU A 221 15.93 6.17 -7.43
N ALA A 222 14.72 6.06 -6.87
CA ALA A 222 13.57 6.85 -7.36
C ALA A 222 13.75 8.36 -7.11
N ILE A 223 14.37 8.74 -5.99
CA ILE A 223 14.73 10.15 -5.71
C ILE A 223 15.76 10.63 -6.75
N GLU A 224 16.74 9.79 -7.12
CA GLU A 224 17.69 10.10 -8.20
C GLU A 224 17.02 10.18 -9.59
N ASP A 225 15.94 9.42 -9.83
CA ASP A 225 15.10 9.53 -11.03
C ASP A 225 14.32 10.87 -11.08
N GLY A 226 14.26 11.60 -9.97
CA GLY A 226 13.60 12.90 -9.85
C GLY A 226 12.23 12.86 -9.17
N VAL A 227 11.85 11.74 -8.55
CA VAL A 227 10.60 11.60 -7.78
C VAL A 227 10.70 12.38 -6.47
N GLU A 228 9.74 13.25 -6.19
CA GLU A 228 9.65 13.93 -4.90
C GLU A 228 9.02 13.00 -3.85
N VAL A 229 9.85 12.48 -2.96
CA VAL A 229 9.44 11.60 -1.85
C VAL A 229 9.50 12.37 -0.53
N LEU A 230 8.34 12.60 0.10
CA LEU A 230 8.22 13.30 1.39
C LEU A 230 8.82 12.52 2.56
N GLY A 231 8.79 11.19 2.48
CA GLY A 231 9.35 10.33 3.52
C GLY A 231 8.93 8.87 3.40
N TYR A 232 9.34 8.11 4.42
CA TYR A 232 9.08 6.69 4.55
C TYR A 232 8.73 6.37 6.01
N THR A 233 7.56 5.76 6.24
CA THR A 233 7.18 5.25 7.56
C THR A 233 6.99 3.73 7.51
N SER A 234 7.89 3.01 8.16
CA SER A 234 7.78 1.55 8.26
C SER A 234 6.50 1.13 9.00
N TRP A 235 5.81 0.15 8.44
CA TRP A 235 4.56 -0.36 9.00
C TRP A 235 4.78 -1.04 10.35
N GLY A 236 3.92 -0.70 11.31
CA GLY A 236 3.90 -1.37 12.61
C GLY A 236 5.23 -1.31 13.32
N CYS A 237 5.87 -0.14 13.38
CA CYS A 237 7.20 0.10 13.97
C CYS A 237 7.37 -0.48 15.39
N ILE A 238 6.27 -0.67 16.12
CA ILE A 238 6.13 -1.53 17.29
C ILE A 238 5.11 -2.64 16.97
N ASP A 239 5.37 -3.87 17.42
CA ASP A 239 4.46 -4.99 17.17
C ASP A 239 3.01 -4.66 17.59
N LEU A 240 2.09 -5.00 16.69
CA LEU A 240 0.67 -4.67 16.78
C LEU A 240 -0.19 -5.87 16.39
N VAL A 241 -1.49 -5.78 16.69
CA VAL A 241 -2.48 -6.76 16.24
C VAL A 241 -2.75 -6.54 14.76
N SER A 242 -2.52 -7.57 13.94
CA SER A 242 -2.68 -7.48 12.49
C SER A 242 -4.12 -7.13 12.09
N ALA A 243 -4.29 -6.25 11.10
CA ALA A 243 -5.62 -5.90 10.60
C ALA A 243 -6.31 -7.08 9.87
N SER A 244 -5.53 -7.96 9.23
CA SER A 244 -6.07 -9.04 8.41
C SER A 244 -6.59 -10.24 9.20
N THR A 245 -5.88 -10.62 10.27
CA THR A 245 -6.16 -11.86 11.01
C THR A 245 -6.34 -11.63 12.51
N ALA A 246 -6.26 -10.39 12.97
CA ALA A 246 -6.33 -10.02 14.39
C ALA A 246 -5.32 -10.81 15.25
N GLN A 247 -4.09 -10.98 14.76
CA GLN A 247 -3.03 -11.78 15.39
C GLN A 247 -1.81 -10.93 15.76
N MET A 248 -1.13 -11.31 16.84
CA MET A 248 0.18 -10.80 17.24
C MET A 248 1.34 -11.60 16.63
N SER A 249 1.11 -12.87 16.25
CA SER A 249 2.18 -13.78 15.81
C SER A 249 2.84 -13.42 14.48
N LYS A 250 2.20 -12.60 13.64
CA LYS A 250 2.81 -11.97 12.46
C LYS A 250 3.28 -10.56 12.84
N ARG A 251 4.57 -10.44 13.13
CA ARG A 251 5.22 -9.26 13.73
C ARG A 251 5.91 -8.42 12.66
N TYR A 252 5.78 -7.10 12.75
CA TYR A 252 6.33 -6.15 11.78
C TYR A 252 7.40 -5.23 12.39
N GLY A 253 7.35 -4.98 13.70
CA GLY A 253 8.04 -3.83 14.27
C GLY A 253 9.53 -3.98 14.43
N TYR A 254 10.17 -2.87 14.75
CA TYR A 254 11.51 -2.82 15.31
C TYR A 254 11.50 -3.12 16.81
N ILE A 255 10.33 -3.00 17.43
CA ILE A 255 10.11 -3.21 18.87
C ILE A 255 9.20 -4.42 19.04
N TYR A 256 9.77 -5.49 19.58
CA TYR A 256 9.02 -6.69 19.95
C TYR A 256 8.13 -6.37 21.16
N VAL A 257 6.86 -6.77 21.10
CA VAL A 257 5.94 -6.71 22.24
C VAL A 257 5.64 -8.13 22.70
N ASP A 258 5.92 -8.41 23.97
CA ASP A 258 5.60 -9.70 24.60
C ASP A 258 4.09 -9.82 24.84
N ARG A 259 3.39 -10.18 23.76
CA ARG A 259 1.99 -10.53 23.72
C ARG A 259 1.77 -11.56 22.61
N ASN A 260 0.96 -12.57 22.89
CA ASN A 260 0.65 -13.66 21.98
C ASN A 260 -0.81 -13.64 21.52
N ASP A 261 -1.15 -14.50 20.56
CA ASP A 261 -2.50 -14.58 19.97
C ASP A 261 -3.56 -15.00 20.99
N ASP A 262 -3.19 -15.78 22.01
CA ASP A 262 -4.07 -16.19 23.11
C ASP A 262 -4.23 -15.12 24.21
N GLY A 263 -3.62 -13.95 24.01
CA GLY A 263 -3.64 -12.83 24.95
C GLY A 263 -2.62 -12.93 26.09
N THR A 264 -1.84 -14.01 26.18
CA THR A 264 -0.75 -14.12 27.16
C THR A 264 0.42 -13.20 26.82
N GLY A 265 1.30 -12.96 27.80
CA GLY A 265 2.49 -12.11 27.68
C GLY A 265 2.48 -10.94 28.67
N SER A 266 3.66 -10.41 28.96
CA SER A 266 3.86 -9.32 29.95
C SER A 266 3.57 -7.92 29.41
N LEU A 267 3.38 -7.78 28.09
CA LEU A 267 3.43 -6.52 27.36
C LEU A 267 4.79 -5.81 27.45
N ASN A 268 5.86 -6.43 27.94
CA ASN A 268 7.19 -5.82 27.90
C ASN A 268 7.65 -5.58 26.45
N ARG A 269 8.48 -4.55 26.27
CA ARG A 269 9.01 -4.14 24.97
C ARG A 269 10.49 -4.45 24.90
N TYR A 270 10.91 -5.03 23.79
CA TYR A 270 12.31 -5.38 23.54
C TYR A 270 12.73 -4.86 22.17
N ARG A 271 13.94 -4.32 22.09
CA ARG A 271 14.50 -3.88 20.81
C ARG A 271 14.89 -5.12 20.02
N LYS A 272 14.44 -5.20 18.77
CA LYS A 272 14.94 -6.17 17.79
C LYS A 272 16.26 -5.66 17.22
N LYS A 273 17.03 -6.51 16.54
CA LYS A 273 18.27 -6.09 15.87
C LYS A 273 18.02 -4.96 14.87
N SER A 274 16.92 -5.04 14.13
CA SER A 274 16.48 -4.02 13.17
C SER A 274 16.23 -2.64 13.80
N PHE A 275 16.03 -2.54 15.11
CA PHE A 275 15.89 -1.25 15.81
C PHE A 275 17.14 -0.40 15.69
N ASP A 276 18.29 -0.96 16.06
CA ASP A 276 19.54 -0.21 16.07
C ASP A 276 20.04 0.03 14.63
N TRP A 277 19.75 -0.89 13.69
CA TRP A 277 19.95 -0.66 12.25
C TRP A 277 19.12 0.54 11.75
N TYR A 278 17.81 0.57 11.99
CA TYR A 278 16.97 1.65 11.48
C TYR A 278 17.27 3.00 12.16
N LYS A 279 17.67 2.97 13.44
CA LYS A 279 18.23 4.15 14.13
C LYS A 279 19.44 4.72 13.39
N LYS A 280 20.34 3.85 12.91
CA LYS A 280 21.53 4.23 12.15
C LYS A 280 21.14 4.84 10.79
N VAL A 281 20.21 4.22 10.07
CA VAL A 281 19.64 4.74 8.82
C VAL A 281 19.07 6.15 8.99
N ILE A 282 18.26 6.38 10.03
CA ILE A 282 17.69 7.71 10.30
C ILE A 282 18.80 8.71 10.64
N ALA A 283 19.74 8.33 11.51
CA ALA A 283 20.83 9.22 11.94
C ALA A 283 21.78 9.60 10.79
N SER A 284 21.94 8.71 9.80
CA SER A 284 22.72 8.94 8.59
C SER A 284 21.91 9.58 7.45
N ASN A 285 20.61 9.84 7.64
CA ASN A 285 19.69 10.27 6.59
C ASN A 285 19.74 9.37 5.34
N GLY A 286 19.87 8.05 5.54
CA GLY A 286 19.91 7.07 4.45
C GLY A 286 21.28 6.88 3.78
N GLU A 287 22.31 7.62 4.18
CA GLU A 287 23.68 7.43 3.66
C GLU A 287 24.28 6.08 4.08
N ASP A 288 23.86 5.57 5.24
CA ASP A 288 24.32 4.30 5.77
C ASP A 288 23.15 3.34 5.97
N LEU A 289 23.05 2.38 5.05
CA LEU A 289 22.03 1.33 5.06
C LEU A 289 22.58 -0.03 5.54
N ASP A 290 23.84 -0.11 5.98
CA ASP A 290 24.48 -1.36 6.38
C ASP A 290 24.37 -1.65 7.89
#